data_AF-A0A0S9EDX2-F1
#
_entry.id   AF-A0A0S9EDX2-F1
#
_cell.length_a   1.000
_cell.length_b   1.000
_cell.length_c   1.000
_cell.angle_alpha   90.00
_cell.angle_beta   90.00
_cell.angle_gamma   90.00
#
_symmetry.space_group_name_H-M   'P 1'
#
loop_
_entity.id
_entity.type
_entity.pdbx_description
1 polymer ?
#
loop_
_entity_poly.entity_id
_entity_poly.type
_entity_poly.pdbx_seq_one_letter_code
_entity_poly.pdbx_strand_id
1 'polypeptide(L)'
;MKKTVLTLAFAAAAAASALPSMAWAMGAQEAVNVMAKNHYVAPHDLQKQYGYWTAEAVSNDGVRATVLVNDANGSFTAVRKADVGTALPSVERVARQVRAAGYSFVYDVELDDGFWQAKARQSVTNREKVEFVLHPVTLEVLSQVGRSGGTVNGQPVLSADQIVAALQQAGYTRVRGVEYEDGYWEAEATNTANLAVELRVDAVTGAVLREQLDD
;
A
#
# COMPACT_ATOMS: atom_id res chain seq x y z
N MET A 1 18.88 -31.81 71.02
CA MET A 1 18.06 -30.68 70.53
C MET A 1 18.23 -30.60 69.01
N LYS A 2 17.11 -30.62 68.28
CA LYS A 2 17.01 -31.01 66.87
C LYS A 2 17.57 -29.92 65.94
N LYS A 3 18.41 -30.30 64.95
CA LYS A 3 18.87 -29.43 63.86
C LYS A 3 17.86 -29.54 62.71
N THR A 4 17.19 -28.44 62.39
CA THR A 4 16.24 -28.35 61.28
C THR A 4 17.02 -28.03 60.01
N VAL A 5 16.93 -28.90 59.00
CA VAL A 5 17.43 -28.64 57.64
C VAL A 5 16.26 -28.21 56.79
N LEU A 6 16.37 -27.05 56.14
CA LEU A 6 15.38 -26.49 55.23
C LEU A 6 15.77 -26.88 53.81
N THR A 7 14.97 -27.73 53.16
CA THR A 7 15.18 -28.13 51.76
C THR A 7 14.41 -27.17 50.85
N LEU A 8 15.10 -26.37 50.04
CA LEU A 8 14.49 -25.61 48.95
C LEU A 8 14.33 -26.51 47.72
N ALA A 9 13.09 -26.67 47.24
CA ALA A 9 12.83 -27.25 45.92
C ALA A 9 12.78 -26.13 44.87
N PHE A 10 13.67 -26.17 43.88
CA PHE A 10 13.57 -25.34 42.69
C PHE A 10 12.54 -25.97 41.73
N ALA A 11 11.45 -25.27 41.46
CA ALA A 11 10.57 -25.58 40.35
C ALA A 11 11.19 -25.02 39.06
N ALA A 12 11.60 -25.90 38.14
CA ALA A 12 11.99 -25.50 36.79
C ALA A 12 10.71 -25.21 35.99
N ALA A 13 10.39 -23.94 35.78
CA ALA A 13 9.38 -23.53 34.82
C ALA A 13 9.99 -23.60 33.41
N ALA A 14 9.58 -24.60 32.62
CA ALA A 14 9.88 -24.61 31.19
C ALA A 14 9.03 -23.54 30.51
N ALA A 15 9.64 -22.41 30.16
CA ALA A 15 9.04 -21.43 29.26
C ALA A 15 8.99 -22.04 27.86
N ALA A 16 7.82 -22.54 27.46
CA ALA A 16 7.55 -22.84 26.06
C ALA A 16 7.45 -21.51 25.32
N SER A 17 8.54 -21.10 24.66
CA SER A 17 8.50 -20.02 23.68
C SER A 17 7.62 -20.47 22.51
N ALA A 18 6.37 -20.01 22.47
CA ALA A 18 5.53 -20.15 21.29
C ALA A 18 6.22 -19.37 20.15
N LEU A 19 6.78 -20.10 19.18
CA LEU A 19 7.22 -19.50 17.93
C LEU A 19 5.98 -18.82 17.32
N PRO A 20 6.05 -17.55 16.90
CA PRO A 20 4.95 -16.95 16.17
C PRO A 20 4.70 -17.82 14.93
N SER A 21 3.52 -18.42 14.85
CA SER A 21 3.04 -19.03 13.62
C SER A 21 3.14 -17.96 12.55
N MET A 22 3.99 -18.17 11.54
CA MET A 22 3.93 -17.42 10.30
C MET A 22 2.55 -17.72 9.69
N ALA A 23 1.55 -16.94 10.10
CA ALA A 23 0.28 -16.91 9.40
C ALA A 23 0.62 -16.38 8.01
N TRP A 24 0.55 -17.27 7.02
CA TRP A 24 0.72 -16.91 5.63
C TRP A 24 -0.34 -15.85 5.33
N ALA A 25 0.05 -14.78 4.63
CA ALA A 25 -0.91 -13.78 4.21
C ALA A 25 -2.06 -14.47 3.46
N MET A 26 -3.29 -14.09 3.81
CA MET A 26 -4.53 -14.67 3.29
C MET A 26 -4.49 -14.75 1.76
N GLY A 27 -4.93 -15.88 1.21
CA GLY A 27 -5.03 -16.09 -0.23
C GLY A 27 -6.29 -15.46 -0.85
N ALA A 28 -6.33 -15.36 -2.18
CA ALA A 28 -7.46 -14.77 -2.92
C ALA A 28 -8.81 -15.42 -2.58
N GLN A 29 -8.86 -16.76 -2.53
CA GLN A 29 -10.10 -17.48 -2.23
C GLN A 29 -10.60 -17.24 -0.80
N GLU A 30 -9.67 -17.14 0.17
CA GLU A 30 -10.01 -16.84 1.55
C GLU A 30 -10.56 -15.41 1.68
N ALA A 31 -9.99 -14.45 0.95
CA ALA A 31 -10.51 -13.09 0.88
C ALA A 31 -11.93 -13.04 0.29
N VAL A 32 -12.20 -13.78 -0.79
CA VAL A 32 -13.55 -13.92 -1.34
C VAL A 32 -14.53 -14.50 -0.32
N ASN A 33 -14.10 -15.48 0.47
CA ASN A 33 -14.93 -16.04 1.55
C ASN A 33 -15.23 -15.00 2.64
N VAL A 34 -14.25 -14.14 2.98
CA VAL A 34 -14.47 -13.01 3.90
C VAL A 34 -15.49 -12.03 3.31
N MET A 35 -15.40 -11.69 2.02
CA MET A 35 -16.38 -10.81 1.36
C MET A 35 -17.80 -11.39 1.44
N ALA A 36 -17.96 -12.67 1.10
CA ALA A 36 -19.25 -13.38 1.17
C ALA A 36 -19.81 -13.43 2.60
N LYS A 37 -18.95 -13.67 3.61
CA LYS A 37 -19.32 -13.63 5.03
C LYS A 37 -19.81 -12.25 5.47
N ASN A 38 -19.32 -11.18 4.84
CA ASN A 38 -19.76 -9.81 5.08
C ASN A 38 -20.89 -9.38 4.13
N HIS A 39 -21.58 -10.33 3.49
CA HIS A 39 -22.74 -10.10 2.61
C HIS A 39 -22.42 -9.35 1.31
N TYR A 40 -21.17 -9.44 0.83
CA TYR A 40 -20.76 -8.97 -0.49
C TYR A 40 -20.47 -10.14 -1.41
N VAL A 41 -21.10 -10.14 -2.56
CA VAL A 41 -21.06 -11.21 -3.56
C VAL A 41 -20.58 -10.68 -4.90
N ALA A 42 -20.31 -11.59 -5.82
CA ALA A 42 -19.83 -11.30 -7.17
C ALA A 42 -18.62 -10.35 -7.20
N PRO A 43 -17.52 -10.66 -6.49
CA PRO A 43 -16.32 -9.85 -6.56
C PRO A 43 -15.76 -9.88 -7.98
N HIS A 44 -15.41 -8.70 -8.50
CA HIS A 44 -14.70 -8.54 -9.75
C HIS A 44 -13.50 -7.63 -9.57
N ASP A 45 -12.56 -7.73 -10.51
CA ASP A 45 -11.26 -7.04 -10.45
C ASP A 45 -10.53 -7.28 -9.11
N LEU A 46 -10.59 -8.53 -8.63
CA LEU A 46 -9.93 -8.94 -7.39
C LEU A 46 -8.42 -8.81 -7.55
N GLN A 47 -7.83 -7.94 -6.76
CA GLN A 47 -6.40 -7.63 -6.79
C GLN A 47 -5.84 -7.47 -5.38
N LYS A 48 -4.53 -7.57 -5.25
CA LYS A 48 -3.83 -7.37 -3.99
C LYS A 48 -3.04 -6.07 -4.05
N GLN A 49 -3.36 -5.12 -3.18
CA GLN A 49 -2.70 -3.83 -3.10
C GLN A 49 -2.54 -3.40 -1.64
N TYR A 50 -1.38 -2.84 -1.30
CA TYR A 50 -1.14 -2.21 0.01
C TYR A 50 -1.42 -3.09 1.25
N GLY A 51 -1.31 -4.42 1.13
CA GLY A 51 -1.67 -5.36 2.22
C GLY A 51 -3.15 -5.72 2.30
N TYR A 52 -3.94 -5.39 1.28
CA TYR A 52 -5.36 -5.69 1.18
C TYR A 52 -5.66 -6.43 -0.11
N TRP A 53 -6.58 -7.38 -0.04
CA TRP A 53 -7.32 -7.83 -1.21
C TRP A 53 -8.44 -6.82 -1.47
N THR A 54 -8.50 -6.28 -2.67
CA THR A 54 -9.54 -5.34 -3.09
C THR A 54 -10.32 -5.90 -4.27
N ALA A 55 -11.60 -5.61 -4.32
CA ALA A 55 -12.47 -5.94 -5.44
C ALA A 55 -13.62 -4.92 -5.46
N GLU A 56 -14.27 -4.71 -6.60
CA GLU A 56 -15.64 -4.23 -6.51
C GLU A 56 -16.60 -5.41 -6.35
N ALA A 57 -17.63 -5.22 -5.54
CA ALA A 57 -18.58 -6.26 -5.20
C ALA A 57 -19.98 -5.65 -4.99
N VAL A 58 -20.98 -6.51 -4.97
CA VAL A 58 -22.37 -6.11 -4.74
C VAL A 58 -22.81 -6.66 -3.39
N SER A 59 -23.34 -5.81 -2.53
CA SER A 59 -23.97 -6.28 -1.29
C SER A 59 -25.27 -7.02 -1.59
N ASN A 60 -25.74 -7.85 -0.66
CA ASN A 60 -26.98 -8.63 -0.85
C ASN A 60 -28.25 -7.79 -1.12
N ASP A 61 -28.26 -6.52 -0.71
CA ASP A 61 -29.31 -5.53 -1.01
C ASP A 61 -29.12 -4.82 -2.37
N GLY A 62 -28.13 -5.24 -3.16
CA GLY A 62 -27.92 -4.78 -4.55
C GLY A 62 -27.03 -3.54 -4.67
N VAL A 63 -26.35 -3.11 -3.61
CA VAL A 63 -25.52 -1.89 -3.64
C VAL A 63 -24.07 -2.24 -4.00
N ARG A 64 -23.52 -1.55 -5.00
CA ARG A 64 -22.11 -1.69 -5.38
C ARG A 64 -21.19 -0.97 -4.39
N ALA A 65 -20.06 -1.58 -4.07
CA ALA A 65 -19.00 -0.99 -3.27
C ALA A 65 -17.64 -1.55 -3.70
N THR A 66 -16.58 -0.79 -3.47
CA THR A 66 -15.23 -1.36 -3.41
C THR A 66 -15.05 -1.98 -2.03
N VAL A 67 -14.63 -3.23 -1.97
CA VAL A 67 -14.42 -3.97 -0.71
C VAL A 67 -12.94 -4.24 -0.52
N LEU A 68 -12.48 -4.10 0.72
CA LEU A 68 -11.10 -4.35 1.14
C LEU A 68 -11.11 -5.44 2.20
N VAL A 69 -10.21 -6.41 2.07
CA VAL A 69 -9.93 -7.44 3.08
C VAL A 69 -8.45 -7.39 3.43
N ASN A 70 -8.12 -7.06 4.67
CA ASN A 70 -6.73 -7.05 5.14
C ASN A 70 -6.14 -8.46 5.06
N ASP A 71 -5.00 -8.62 4.41
CA ASP A 71 -4.43 -9.94 4.13
C ASP A 71 -3.84 -10.63 5.37
N ALA A 72 -3.48 -9.88 6.41
CA ALA A 72 -2.88 -10.41 7.62
C ALA A 72 -3.92 -10.88 8.64
N ASN A 73 -5.06 -10.18 8.74
CA ASN A 73 -6.05 -10.42 9.79
C ASN A 73 -7.49 -10.65 9.30
N GLY A 74 -7.76 -10.52 8.00
CA GLY A 74 -9.09 -10.71 7.42
C GLY A 74 -10.11 -9.63 7.78
N SER A 75 -9.68 -8.48 8.32
CA SER A 75 -10.56 -7.33 8.57
C SER A 75 -11.18 -6.86 7.26
N PHE A 76 -12.49 -6.63 7.28
CA PHE A 76 -13.28 -6.27 6.10
C PHE A 76 -13.74 -4.81 6.18
N THR A 77 -13.61 -4.09 5.06
CA THR A 77 -14.12 -2.72 4.89
C THR A 77 -14.88 -2.64 3.57
N ALA A 78 -16.08 -2.08 3.57
CA ALA A 78 -16.78 -1.70 2.35
C ALA A 78 -16.71 -0.17 2.17
N VAL A 79 -16.42 0.25 0.95
CA VAL A 79 -16.16 1.64 0.59
C VAL A 79 -17.10 2.07 -0.51
N ARG A 80 -17.88 3.12 -0.24
CA ARG A 80 -18.76 3.75 -1.23
C ARG A 80 -18.53 5.25 -1.21
N LYS A 81 -18.41 5.84 -2.40
CA LYS A 81 -18.20 7.29 -2.54
C LYS A 81 -19.32 8.13 -1.89
N ALA A 82 -20.55 7.60 -1.87
CA ALA A 82 -21.69 8.25 -1.20
C ALA A 82 -21.55 8.34 0.33
N ASP A 83 -20.68 7.53 0.95
CA ASP A 83 -20.46 7.53 2.40
C ASP A 83 -19.38 8.55 2.83
N VAL A 84 -18.75 9.27 1.89
CA VAL A 84 -17.74 10.30 2.17
C VAL A 84 -18.34 11.44 2.99
N GLY A 85 -17.70 11.76 4.12
CA GLY A 85 -18.15 12.78 5.05
C GLY A 85 -19.26 12.34 6.01
N THR A 86 -19.74 11.09 5.89
CA THR A 86 -20.67 10.46 6.83
C THR A 86 -19.99 9.28 7.54
N ALA A 87 -20.01 8.10 6.93
CA ALA A 87 -19.38 6.89 7.44
C ALA A 87 -17.87 6.84 7.13
N LEU A 88 -17.46 7.46 6.01
CA LEU A 88 -16.06 7.63 5.64
C LEU A 88 -15.56 9.05 6.02
N PRO A 89 -14.26 9.22 6.33
CA PRO A 89 -13.62 10.52 6.44
C PRO A 89 -13.99 11.47 5.28
N SER A 90 -14.08 12.77 5.56
CA SER A 90 -14.18 13.77 4.50
C SER A 90 -12.81 14.06 3.89
N VAL A 91 -12.79 14.63 2.69
CA VAL A 91 -11.57 15.13 2.02
C VAL A 91 -10.75 16.03 2.94
N GLU A 92 -11.39 16.96 3.66
CA GLU A 92 -10.68 17.83 4.60
C GLU A 92 -10.09 17.05 5.78
N ARG A 93 -10.76 16.00 6.28
CA ARG A 93 -10.20 15.16 7.34
C ARG A 93 -8.95 14.43 6.87
N VAL A 94 -8.94 13.93 5.63
CA VAL A 94 -7.77 13.29 4.99
C VAL A 94 -6.65 14.32 4.82
N ALA A 95 -6.95 15.49 4.26
CA ALA A 95 -5.97 16.56 4.07
C ALA A 95 -5.32 17.00 5.40
N ARG A 96 -6.10 17.11 6.48
CA ARG A 96 -5.55 17.38 7.83
C ARG A 96 -4.63 16.29 8.32
N GLN A 97 -4.92 15.02 8.06
CA GLN A 97 -4.05 13.91 8.43
C GLN A 97 -2.69 14.03 7.73
N VAL A 98 -2.70 14.30 6.42
CA VAL A 98 -1.47 14.48 5.63
C VAL A 98 -0.69 15.73 6.08
N ARG A 99 -1.38 16.83 6.40
CA ARG A 99 -0.74 18.03 6.99
C ARG A 99 -0.11 17.75 8.36
N ALA A 100 -0.77 16.95 9.20
CA ALA A 100 -0.24 16.55 10.50
C ALA A 100 1.03 15.68 10.38
N ALA A 101 1.22 14.97 9.25
CA ALA A 101 2.43 14.25 8.93
C ALA A 101 3.59 15.15 8.41
N GLY A 102 3.40 16.48 8.38
CA GLY A 102 4.43 17.44 8.00
C GLY A 102 4.33 17.97 6.57
N TYR A 103 3.26 17.63 5.85
CA TYR A 103 3.04 18.03 4.45
C TYR A 103 2.01 19.15 4.35
N SER A 104 2.47 20.38 4.53
CA SER A 104 1.58 21.54 4.66
C SER A 104 0.86 21.96 3.37
N PHE A 105 1.37 21.56 2.19
CA PHE A 105 0.77 21.85 0.90
C PHE A 105 0.16 20.58 0.29
N VAL A 106 -1.08 20.29 0.66
CA VAL A 106 -1.91 19.21 0.09
C VAL A 106 -2.79 19.81 -1.00
N TYR A 107 -2.66 19.34 -2.23
CA TYR A 107 -3.32 19.96 -3.40
C TYR A 107 -4.18 18.99 -4.21
N ASP A 108 -4.11 17.70 -3.90
CA ASP A 108 -4.97 16.68 -4.48
C ASP A 108 -5.33 15.65 -3.41
N VAL A 109 -6.61 15.31 -3.32
CA VAL A 109 -7.14 14.34 -2.36
C VAL A 109 -8.39 13.73 -2.97
N GLU A 110 -8.36 12.43 -3.23
CA GLU A 110 -9.46 11.70 -3.81
C GLU A 110 -9.62 10.32 -3.18
N LEU A 111 -10.86 9.82 -3.22
CA LEU A 111 -11.15 8.43 -2.87
C LEU A 111 -11.24 7.65 -4.17
N ASP A 112 -10.29 6.75 -4.36
CA ASP A 112 -10.16 5.95 -5.58
C ASP A 112 -9.67 4.53 -5.26
N ASP A 113 -10.16 3.55 -6.00
CA ASP A 113 -9.90 2.12 -5.77
C ASP A 113 -10.08 1.65 -4.31
N GLY A 114 -10.98 2.32 -3.58
CA GLY A 114 -11.27 2.00 -2.18
C GLY A 114 -10.27 2.57 -1.17
N PHE A 115 -9.31 3.38 -1.59
CA PHE A 115 -8.34 4.06 -0.73
C PHE A 115 -8.41 5.58 -0.89
N TRP A 116 -7.96 6.30 0.13
CA TRP A 116 -7.66 7.72 -0.05
C TRP A 116 -6.32 7.88 -0.74
N GLN A 117 -6.31 8.52 -1.89
CA GLN A 117 -5.11 8.99 -2.55
C GLN A 117 -4.92 10.48 -2.28
N ALA A 118 -3.69 10.92 -2.00
CA ALA A 118 -3.40 12.33 -1.83
C ALA A 118 -2.04 12.69 -2.39
N LYS A 119 -1.94 13.84 -3.05
CA LYS A 119 -0.66 14.42 -3.51
C LYS A 119 -0.36 15.65 -2.68
N ALA A 120 0.83 15.68 -2.08
CA ALA A 120 1.24 16.75 -1.19
C ALA A 120 2.73 17.09 -1.32
N ARG A 121 3.10 18.24 -0.78
CA ARG A 121 4.49 18.69 -0.61
C ARG A 121 4.71 19.12 0.83
N GLN A 122 5.96 19.03 1.29
CA GLN A 122 6.31 19.43 2.66
C GLN A 122 5.89 20.89 2.93
N SER A 123 6.10 21.76 1.94
CA SER A 123 5.72 23.18 1.95
C SER A 123 5.48 23.67 0.53
N VAL A 124 4.95 24.89 0.39
CA VAL A 124 4.76 25.56 -0.92
C VAL A 124 6.10 25.79 -1.64
N THR A 125 7.20 25.94 -0.91
CA THR A 125 8.54 26.15 -1.47
C THR A 125 9.25 24.85 -1.83
N ASN A 126 8.89 23.75 -1.18
CA ASN A 126 9.34 22.41 -1.55
C ASN A 126 8.62 21.99 -2.85
N ARG A 127 9.38 21.45 -3.80
CA ARG A 127 8.86 21.03 -5.11
C ARG A 127 8.64 19.52 -5.22
N GLU A 128 9.09 18.75 -4.24
CA GLU A 128 8.92 17.31 -4.23
C GLU A 128 7.45 16.96 -3.99
N LYS A 129 6.81 16.43 -5.03
CA LYS A 129 5.54 15.74 -4.93
C LYS A 129 5.77 14.45 -4.13
N VAL A 130 4.94 14.24 -3.13
CA VAL A 130 4.81 12.97 -2.42
C VAL A 130 3.38 12.50 -2.56
N GLU A 131 3.23 11.27 -3.02
CA GLU A 131 1.95 10.57 -3.16
C GLU A 131 1.70 9.71 -1.92
N PHE A 132 0.49 9.81 -1.40
CA PHE A 132 0.04 9.07 -0.23
C PHE A 132 -1.13 8.18 -0.63
N VAL A 133 -1.12 6.95 -0.11
CA VAL A 133 -2.30 6.09 -0.08
C VAL A 133 -2.63 5.83 1.37
N LEU A 134 -3.86 6.10 1.78
CA LEU A 134 -4.34 5.91 3.14
C LEU A 134 -5.53 4.97 3.18
N HIS A 135 -5.62 4.17 4.23
CA HIS A 135 -6.77 3.30 4.47
C HIS A 135 -8.07 4.14 4.57
N PRO A 136 -9.16 3.71 3.91
CA PRO A 136 -10.38 4.52 3.70
C PRO A 136 -11.05 5.01 4.97
N VAL A 137 -10.91 4.30 6.10
CA VAL A 137 -11.60 4.62 7.37
C VAL A 137 -10.64 5.16 8.42
N THR A 138 -9.62 4.36 8.76
CA THR A 138 -8.62 4.67 9.79
C THR A 138 -7.66 5.79 9.42
N LEU A 139 -7.48 6.10 8.13
CA LEU A 139 -6.46 7.01 7.61
C LEU A 139 -5.02 6.61 8.00
N GLU A 140 -4.80 5.32 8.25
CA GLU A 140 -3.45 4.76 8.30
C GLU A 140 -2.76 4.99 6.95
N VAL A 141 -1.52 5.49 6.97
CA VAL A 141 -0.72 5.66 5.75
C VAL A 141 -0.20 4.31 5.31
N LEU A 142 -0.70 3.83 4.18
CA LEU A 142 -0.33 2.55 3.58
C LEU A 142 0.78 2.70 2.53
N SER A 143 0.84 3.86 1.89
CA SER A 143 1.90 4.24 0.96
C SER A 143 2.26 5.71 1.16
N GLN A 144 3.54 6.02 1.07
CA GLN A 144 4.09 7.37 1.04
C GLN A 144 5.35 7.35 0.18
N VAL A 145 5.26 7.86 -1.04
CA VAL A 145 6.37 7.80 -2.01
C VAL A 145 6.58 9.17 -2.64
N GLY A 146 7.83 9.63 -2.64
CA GLY A 146 8.29 10.81 -3.36
C GLY A 146 9.50 10.49 -4.23
N ARG A 147 10.06 11.51 -4.88
CA ARG A 147 11.26 11.34 -5.73
C ARG A 147 12.43 10.70 -4.96
N SER A 148 12.54 11.00 -3.67
CA SER A 148 13.55 10.45 -2.76
C SER A 148 13.30 9.00 -2.32
N GLY A 149 12.23 8.35 -2.78
CA GLY A 149 11.79 7.04 -2.36
C GLY A 149 10.68 7.14 -1.30
N GLY A 150 10.58 6.13 -0.43
CA GLY A 150 9.56 6.09 0.61
C GLY A 150 9.20 4.67 1.00
N THR A 151 7.92 4.44 1.31
CA THR A 151 7.44 3.10 1.68
C THR A 151 6.09 2.78 1.06
N VAL A 152 5.92 1.51 0.67
CA VAL A 152 4.63 0.91 0.28
C VAL A 152 4.40 -0.32 1.15
N ASN A 153 3.28 -0.37 1.87
CA ASN A 153 2.95 -1.43 2.83
C ASN A 153 4.10 -1.74 3.82
N GLY A 154 4.74 -0.67 4.32
CA GLY A 154 5.89 -0.75 5.23
C GLY A 154 7.19 -1.25 4.58
N GLN A 155 7.20 -1.60 3.30
CA GLN A 155 8.41 -1.96 2.56
C GLN A 155 9.05 -0.70 1.95
N PRO A 156 10.39 -0.53 2.05
CA PRO A 156 11.06 0.57 1.38
C PRO A 156 10.94 0.42 -0.14
N VAL A 157 10.74 1.54 -0.83
CA VAL A 157 10.79 1.61 -2.29
C VAL A 157 12.05 2.32 -2.76
N LEU A 158 12.45 2.04 -3.99
CA LEU A 158 13.56 2.70 -4.66
C LEU A 158 13.24 4.17 -4.91
N SER A 159 14.26 5.04 -4.85
CA SER A 159 14.18 6.43 -5.28
C SER A 159 14.23 6.54 -6.80
N ALA A 160 13.83 7.70 -7.35
CA ALA A 160 13.90 7.94 -8.79
C ALA A 160 15.33 7.73 -9.34
N ASP A 161 16.36 8.16 -8.61
CA ASP A 161 17.75 8.00 -9.05
C ASP A 161 18.19 6.52 -9.03
N GLN A 162 17.65 5.71 -8.09
CA GLN A 162 17.88 4.26 -8.07
C GLN A 162 17.15 3.54 -9.22
N ILE A 163 15.95 3.98 -9.57
CA ILE A 163 15.21 3.47 -10.74
C ILE A 163 15.96 3.78 -12.04
N VAL A 164 16.48 5.01 -12.19
CA VAL A 164 17.33 5.37 -13.34
C VAL A 164 18.53 4.43 -13.44
N ALA A 165 19.21 4.16 -12.33
CA ALA A 165 20.35 3.24 -12.31
C ALA A 165 19.95 1.80 -12.68
N ALA A 166 18.83 1.30 -12.17
CA ALA A 166 18.32 -0.04 -12.49
C ALA A 166 17.98 -0.18 -13.98
N LEU A 167 17.33 0.82 -14.57
CA LEU A 167 17.00 0.86 -15.99
C LEU A 167 18.27 0.90 -16.87
N GLN A 168 19.26 1.71 -16.49
CA GLN A 168 20.54 1.75 -17.20
C GLN A 168 21.28 0.40 -17.16
N GLN A 169 21.24 -0.29 -16.02
CA GLN A 169 21.80 -1.63 -15.88
C GLN A 169 21.05 -2.68 -16.72
N ALA A 170 19.74 -2.49 -16.91
CA ALA A 170 18.91 -3.32 -17.77
C ALA A 170 19.12 -3.04 -19.29
N GLY A 171 19.95 -2.06 -19.65
CA GLY A 171 20.29 -1.74 -21.04
C GLY A 171 19.48 -0.60 -21.67
N TYR A 172 18.61 0.05 -20.90
CA TYR A 172 17.93 1.26 -21.36
C TYR A 172 18.87 2.46 -21.34
N THR A 173 18.71 3.36 -22.31
CA THR A 173 19.48 4.59 -22.41
C THR A 173 18.56 5.81 -22.43
N ARG A 174 19.11 7.01 -22.26
CA ARG A 174 18.35 8.28 -22.28
C ARG A 174 17.16 8.32 -21.30
N VAL A 175 17.29 7.63 -20.16
CA VAL A 175 16.26 7.57 -19.12
C VAL A 175 15.97 8.96 -18.58
N ARG A 176 14.70 9.38 -18.61
CA ARG A 176 14.21 10.68 -18.14
C ARG A 176 12.74 10.58 -17.72
N GLY A 177 12.18 11.68 -17.22
CA GLY A 177 10.76 11.73 -16.86
C GLY A 177 10.38 10.72 -15.77
N VAL A 178 11.30 10.41 -14.85
CA VAL A 178 11.05 9.39 -13.82
C VAL A 178 10.15 9.95 -12.74
N GLU A 179 8.89 9.51 -12.76
CA GLU A 179 7.84 9.95 -11.85
C GLU A 179 7.16 8.74 -11.21
N TYR A 180 6.74 8.87 -9.96
CA TYR A 180 5.94 7.85 -9.29
C TYR A 180 4.48 8.25 -9.39
N GLU A 181 3.66 7.40 -9.99
CA GLU A 181 2.21 7.55 -10.16
C GLU A 181 1.55 6.16 -10.10
N ASP A 182 0.29 6.08 -9.61
CA ASP A 182 -0.56 4.88 -9.64
C ASP A 182 0.09 3.59 -9.07
N GLY A 183 1.04 3.72 -8.15
CA GLY A 183 1.70 2.58 -7.51
C GLY A 183 2.95 2.06 -8.21
N TYR A 184 3.38 2.68 -9.31
CA TYR A 184 4.59 2.32 -10.05
C TYR A 184 5.45 3.55 -10.37
N TRP A 185 6.70 3.31 -10.77
CA TRP A 185 7.49 4.35 -11.42
C TRP A 185 7.20 4.32 -12.92
N GLU A 186 6.87 5.46 -13.49
CA GLU A 186 6.86 5.69 -14.93
C GLU A 186 8.17 6.35 -15.36
N ALA A 187 8.69 5.97 -16.53
CA ALA A 187 9.91 6.54 -17.07
C ALA A 187 9.91 6.48 -18.61
N GLU A 188 10.40 7.54 -19.24
CA GLU A 188 10.74 7.53 -20.65
C GLU A 188 12.18 7.06 -20.85
N ALA A 189 12.41 6.21 -21.85
CA ALA A 189 13.74 5.71 -22.18
C ALA A 189 13.89 5.38 -23.68
N THR A 190 15.11 5.01 -24.07
CA THR A 190 15.41 4.39 -25.36
C THR A 190 15.82 2.94 -25.11
N ASN A 191 15.09 1.99 -25.70
CA ASN A 191 15.35 0.56 -25.55
C ASN A 191 16.53 0.09 -26.42
N THR A 192 16.90 -1.19 -26.32
CA THR A 192 18.04 -1.76 -27.06
C THR A 192 17.83 -1.83 -28.57
N ALA A 193 16.58 -1.68 -29.05
CA ALA A 193 16.25 -1.54 -30.47
C ALA A 193 16.33 -0.08 -30.96
N ASN A 194 16.83 0.83 -30.12
CA ASN A 194 16.92 2.27 -30.39
C ASN A 194 15.55 2.93 -30.65
N LEU A 195 14.50 2.43 -30.00
CA LEU A 195 13.15 2.99 -30.02
C LEU A 195 12.86 3.73 -28.71
N ALA A 196 12.14 4.84 -28.79
CA ALA A 196 11.62 5.55 -27.62
C ALA A 196 10.48 4.72 -26.99
N VAL A 197 10.51 4.60 -25.66
CA VAL A 197 9.56 3.79 -24.90
C VAL A 197 9.19 4.46 -23.60
N GLU A 198 7.95 4.25 -23.19
CA GLU A 198 7.44 4.50 -21.86
C GLU A 198 7.45 3.17 -21.07
N LEU A 199 7.95 3.24 -19.84
CA LEU A 199 8.14 2.08 -18.97
C LEU A 199 7.31 2.23 -17.70
N ARG A 200 6.67 1.14 -17.25
CA ARG A 200 6.23 1.00 -15.85
C ARG A 200 7.19 0.08 -15.12
N VAL A 201 7.66 0.53 -13.97
CA VAL A 201 8.71 -0.12 -13.20
C VAL A 201 8.23 -0.37 -11.78
N ASP A 202 8.46 -1.59 -11.31
CA ASP A 202 8.14 -1.98 -9.94
C ASP A 202 8.93 -1.15 -8.93
N ALA A 203 8.23 -0.55 -7.97
CA ALA A 203 8.80 0.41 -7.04
C ALA A 203 9.79 -0.20 -6.05
N VAL A 204 9.69 -1.50 -5.76
CA VAL A 204 10.53 -2.17 -4.76
C VAL A 204 11.76 -2.79 -5.42
N THR A 205 11.58 -3.40 -6.58
CA THR A 205 12.60 -4.24 -7.25
C THR A 205 13.31 -3.52 -8.40
N GLY A 206 12.71 -2.48 -8.98
CA GLY A 206 13.23 -1.82 -10.18
C GLY A 206 13.02 -2.64 -11.47
N ALA A 207 12.22 -3.70 -11.43
CA ALA A 207 11.92 -4.52 -12.60
C ALA A 207 10.92 -3.81 -13.54
N VAL A 208 11.16 -3.88 -14.85
CA VAL A 208 10.21 -3.38 -15.85
C VAL A 208 9.00 -4.32 -15.89
N LEU A 209 7.83 -3.77 -15.57
CA LEU A 209 6.54 -4.45 -15.58
C LEU A 209 5.85 -4.32 -16.95
N ARG A 210 6.07 -3.18 -17.62
CA ARG A 210 5.48 -2.86 -18.92
C ARG A 210 6.43 -1.99 -19.72
N GLU A 211 6.52 -2.26 -21.01
CA GLU A 211 7.19 -1.42 -22.01
C GLU A 211 6.19 -1.12 -23.12
N GLN A 212 6.05 0.16 -23.48
CA GLN A 212 5.20 0.64 -24.56
C GLN A 212 6.01 1.59 -25.45
N LEU A 213 5.81 1.57 -26.76
CA LEU A 213 6.40 2.57 -27.65
C LEU A 213 5.82 3.95 -27.36
N ASP A 214 6.72 4.92 -27.24
CA ASP A 214 6.42 6.35 -27.07
C ASP A 214 6.22 6.96 -28.47
N ASP A 215 5.04 7.55 -28.73
CA ASP A 215 4.57 7.98 -30.05
C ASP A 215 4.89 9.44 -30.43
#